data_AF-A0A3B8PN99-F1
#
_entry.id   AF-A0A3B8PN99-F1
#
_cell.length_a   1.000
_cell.length_b   1.000
_cell.length_c   1.000
_cell.angle_alpha   90.00
_cell.angle_beta   90.00
_cell.angle_gamma   90.00
#
_symmetry.space_group_name_H-M   'P 1'
#
loop_
_entity.id
_entity.type
_entity.pdbx_description
1 polymer ?
#
loop_
_entity_poly.entity_id
_entity_poly.type
_entity_poly.pdbx_seq_one_letter_code
_entity_poly.pdbx_strand_id
1 'polypeptide(L)'
;MTEVRINTETESSVSAPREEFIKLFTRYQRRVFLFILSQVPSPVDAEEIHQETNVIIWRKFDRFELGTNFLAWACQIANYEVLKYRSRQRRDRHLFSDEFVRQVASDAIEQAEELEQRRQHLAVCLSKLRSNDRELIQQRYSAGESGKSLAELIGRPINSV
;
A
#
# COMPACT_ATOMS: atom_id res chain seq x y z
N MET A 1 -58.81 -10.16 -21.50
CA MET A 1 -58.70 -8.85 -20.83
C MET A 1 -58.48 -9.13 -19.35
N THR A 2 -57.23 -9.03 -18.92
CA THR A 2 -56.72 -8.59 -17.60
C THR A 2 -55.22 -8.87 -17.62
N GLU A 3 -54.46 -7.81 -17.84
CA GLU A 3 -53.01 -7.76 -17.73
C GLU A 3 -52.60 -8.02 -16.28
N VAL A 4 -51.70 -8.99 -16.06
CA VAL A 4 -50.93 -9.06 -14.82
C VAL A 4 -49.58 -8.41 -15.12
N ARG A 5 -49.44 -7.18 -14.62
CA ARG A 5 -48.22 -6.39 -14.71
C ARG A 5 -47.07 -7.14 -14.04
N ILE A 6 -46.01 -7.39 -14.80
CA ILE A 6 -44.71 -7.81 -14.27
C ILE A 6 -44.10 -6.57 -13.62
N ASN A 7 -44.20 -6.45 -12.30
CA ASN A 7 -43.41 -5.47 -11.55
C ASN A 7 -41.95 -5.92 -11.54
N THR A 8 -41.18 -5.37 -12.49
CA THR A 8 -39.73 -5.25 -12.40
C THR A 8 -39.40 -4.16 -11.38
N GLU A 9 -39.12 -4.52 -10.13
CA GLU A 9 -38.54 -3.58 -9.17
C GLU A 9 -37.99 -4.34 -7.94
N THR A 10 -36.82 -4.96 -8.10
CA THR A 10 -35.94 -5.25 -6.94
C THR A 10 -34.47 -5.27 -7.37
N GLU A 11 -34.00 -4.21 -8.03
CA GLU A 11 -32.56 -3.87 -8.01
C GLU A 11 -32.28 -3.10 -6.72
N SER A 12 -32.21 -3.84 -5.61
CA SER A 12 -31.91 -3.32 -4.29
C SER A 12 -30.46 -2.84 -4.19
N SER A 13 -30.26 -1.55 -4.49
CA SER A 13 -29.25 -0.62 -3.94
C SER A 13 -28.21 -1.21 -2.97
N VAL A 14 -27.18 -1.87 -3.47
CA VAL A 14 -25.95 -2.07 -2.69
C VAL A 14 -25.20 -0.73 -2.66
N SER A 15 -25.66 0.18 -1.79
CA SER A 15 -24.92 1.27 -1.14
C SER A 15 -23.76 1.90 -1.94
N ALA A 16 -24.05 2.92 -2.76
CA ALA A 16 -23.03 3.72 -3.48
C ALA A 16 -21.83 4.20 -2.61
N PRO A 17 -22.01 4.59 -1.33
CA PRO A 17 -20.88 4.91 -0.44
C PRO A 17 -19.92 3.73 -0.22
N ARG A 18 -20.41 2.49 -0.22
CA ARG A 18 -19.59 1.30 -0.02
C ARG A 18 -18.75 0.96 -1.25
N GLU A 19 -19.27 1.16 -2.44
CA GLU A 19 -18.51 0.93 -3.68
C GLU A 19 -17.38 1.95 -3.83
N GLU A 20 -17.67 3.22 -3.56
CA GLU A 20 -16.66 4.29 -3.65
C GLU A 20 -15.56 4.11 -2.62
N PHE A 21 -15.91 3.67 -1.39
CA PHE A 21 -14.92 3.24 -0.41
C PHE A 21 -14.01 2.16 -0.98
N ILE A 22 -14.56 1.09 -1.55
CA ILE A 22 -13.76 -0.04 -2.05
C ILE A 22 -12.80 0.44 -3.14
N LYS A 23 -13.27 1.27 -4.09
CA LYS A 23 -12.44 1.84 -5.15
C LYS A 23 -11.26 2.64 -4.59
N LEU A 24 -11.52 3.57 -3.68
CA LEU A 24 -10.50 4.39 -3.05
C LEU A 24 -9.56 3.55 -2.18
N PHE A 25 -10.11 2.69 -1.34
CA PHE A 25 -9.35 1.82 -0.44
C PHE A 25 -8.40 0.92 -1.21
N THR A 26 -8.87 0.18 -2.21
CA THR A 26 -8.04 -0.71 -3.01
C THR A 26 -6.95 0.05 -3.77
N ARG A 27 -7.25 1.27 -4.24
CA ARG A 27 -6.30 2.12 -4.96
C ARG A 27 -5.19 2.67 -4.07
N TYR A 28 -5.48 3.04 -2.82
CA TYR A 28 -4.56 3.80 -1.98
C TYR A 28 -3.96 3.02 -0.81
N GLN A 29 -4.50 1.86 -0.41
CA GLN A 29 -4.04 1.08 0.75
C GLN A 29 -2.52 0.82 0.76
N ARG A 30 -1.92 0.50 -0.39
CA ARG A 30 -0.48 0.25 -0.51
C ARG A 30 0.33 1.52 -0.25
N ARG A 31 -0.15 2.67 -0.72
CA ARG A 31 0.52 3.97 -0.52
C ARG A 31 0.46 4.39 0.94
N VAL A 32 -0.65 4.12 1.63
CA VAL A 32 -0.77 4.32 3.08
C VAL A 32 0.20 3.42 3.84
N PHE A 33 0.33 2.15 3.45
CA PHE A 33 1.32 1.24 4.05
C PHE A 33 2.75 1.75 3.87
N LEU A 34 3.14 2.16 2.66
CA LEU A 34 4.49 2.69 2.39
C LEU A 34 4.77 4.00 3.15
N PHE A 35 3.75 4.84 3.31
CA PHE A 35 3.82 6.03 4.16
C PHE A 35 4.06 5.68 5.63
N ILE A 36 3.41 4.65 6.17
CA ILE A 36 3.67 4.17 7.54
C ILE A 36 5.08 3.60 7.65
N LEU A 37 5.46 2.74 6.69
CA LEU A 37 6.75 2.05 6.65
C LEU A 37 7.93 3.02 6.66
N SER A 38 7.81 4.18 6.02
CA SER A 38 8.88 5.19 6.01
C SER A 38 9.13 5.81 7.39
N GLN A 39 8.25 5.60 8.36
CA GLN A 39 8.26 6.26 9.67
C GLN A 39 8.55 5.32 10.85
N VAL A 40 8.69 4.01 10.59
CA VAL A 40 8.84 2.97 11.63
C VAL A 40 9.99 2.02 11.30
N PRO A 41 10.64 1.39 12.30
CA PRO A 41 11.90 0.68 12.10
C PRO A 41 11.74 -0.71 11.44
N SER A 42 10.56 -1.33 11.53
CA SER A 42 10.33 -2.68 11.03
C SER A 42 9.09 -2.76 10.15
N PRO A 43 9.12 -3.56 9.07
CA PRO A 43 7.92 -3.89 8.29
C PRO A 43 6.80 -4.53 9.13
N VAL A 44 7.14 -5.29 10.17
CA VAL A 44 6.16 -5.94 11.06
C VAL A 44 5.37 -4.89 11.84
N ASP A 45 6.06 -3.89 12.40
CA ASP A 45 5.41 -2.77 13.08
C ASP A 45 4.54 -1.96 12.11
N ALA A 46 5.04 -1.74 10.89
CA ALA A 46 4.30 -1.02 9.86
C ALA A 46 3.00 -1.73 9.49
N GLU A 47 3.02 -3.06 9.41
CA GLU A 47 1.84 -3.88 9.11
C GLU A 47 0.81 -3.81 10.23
N GLU A 48 1.22 -3.92 11.49
CA GLU A 48 0.32 -3.79 12.64
C GLU A 48 -0.37 -2.42 12.66
N ILE A 49 0.40 -1.34 12.47
CA ILE A 49 -0.12 0.04 12.41
C ILE A 49 -1.05 0.20 11.21
N HIS A 50 -0.71 -0.38 10.05
CA HIS A 50 -1.54 -0.30 8.84
C HIS A 50 -2.88 -1.01 9.02
N GLN A 51 -2.91 -2.16 9.69
CA GLN A 51 -4.15 -2.88 9.98
C GLN A 51 -5.10 -2.05 10.85
N GLU A 52 -4.61 -1.47 11.96
CA GLU A 52 -5.43 -0.59 12.81
C GLU A 52 -5.87 0.67 12.04
N THR A 53 -4.97 1.25 11.25
CA THR A 53 -5.28 2.40 10.38
C THR A 53 -6.43 2.08 9.42
N ASN A 54 -6.43 0.92 8.76
CA ASN A 54 -7.48 0.51 7.84
C ASN A 54 -8.85 0.39 8.53
N VAL A 55 -8.88 -0.13 9.75
CA VAL A 55 -10.11 -0.20 10.56
C VAL A 55 -10.64 1.20 10.85
N ILE A 56 -9.76 2.16 11.19
CA ILE A 56 -10.14 3.55 11.46
C ILE A 56 -10.62 4.25 10.18
N ILE A 57 -9.94 4.05 9.05
CA ILE A 57 -10.35 4.58 7.74
C ILE A 57 -11.77 4.10 7.43
N TRP A 58 -12.05 2.80 7.56
CA TRP A 58 -13.40 2.26 7.34
C TRP A 58 -14.44 2.90 8.26
N ARG A 59 -14.16 2.97 9.57
CA ARG A 59 -15.07 3.54 10.57
C ARG A 59 -15.35 5.03 10.38
N LYS A 60 -14.43 5.77 9.76
CA LYS A 60 -14.54 7.22 9.55
C LYS A 60 -14.87 7.60 8.11
N PHE A 61 -15.11 6.64 7.23
CA PHE A 61 -15.32 6.91 5.80
C PHE A 61 -16.58 7.76 5.56
N ASP A 62 -17.59 7.64 6.41
CA ASP A 62 -18.77 8.51 6.45
C ASP A 62 -18.45 10.00 6.62
N ARG A 63 -17.26 10.33 7.15
CA ARG A 63 -16.77 11.70 7.34
C ARG A 63 -15.84 12.17 6.23
N PHE A 64 -15.51 11.30 5.27
CA PHE A 64 -14.69 11.67 4.14
C PHE A 64 -15.55 12.38 3.08
N GLU A 65 -15.10 13.55 2.64
CA GLU A 65 -15.75 14.27 1.56
C GLU A 65 -15.30 13.73 0.20
N LEU A 66 -16.21 13.08 -0.53
CA LEU A 66 -15.94 12.53 -1.85
C LEU A 66 -15.48 13.62 -2.82
N GLY A 67 -14.52 13.28 -3.70
CA GLY A 67 -13.90 14.23 -4.63
C GLY A 67 -12.69 14.97 -4.05
N THR A 68 -12.45 14.90 -2.74
CA THR A 68 -11.22 15.42 -2.11
C THR A 68 -10.09 14.39 -2.15
N ASN A 69 -8.89 14.76 -1.67
CA ASN A 69 -7.72 13.89 -1.70
C ASN A 69 -7.81 12.79 -0.62
N PHE A 70 -8.32 11.62 -1.01
CA PHE A 70 -8.44 10.46 -0.13
C PHE A 70 -7.11 10.02 0.48
N LEU A 71 -6.01 10.07 -0.28
CA LEU A 71 -4.71 9.66 0.23
C LEU A 71 -4.25 10.59 1.35
N ALA A 72 -4.35 11.91 1.17
CA ALA A 72 -3.95 12.87 2.18
C ALA A 72 -4.77 12.67 3.48
N TRP A 73 -6.08 12.46 3.34
CA TRP A 73 -6.97 12.15 4.47
C TRP A 73 -6.58 10.85 5.18
N ALA A 74 -6.33 9.77 4.43
CA ALA A 74 -5.91 8.49 4.98
C ALA A 74 -4.53 8.55 5.65
N CYS A 75 -3.57 9.28 5.07
CA CYS A 75 -2.24 9.53 5.64
C CYS A 75 -2.33 10.36 6.92
N GLN A 76 -3.29 11.28 7.05
CA GLN A 76 -3.53 11.98 8.30
C GLN A 76 -3.97 11.02 9.41
N ILE A 77 -4.86 10.06 9.12
CA ILE A 77 -5.25 9.01 10.07
C ILE A 77 -4.03 8.14 10.43
N ALA A 78 -3.29 7.68 9.43
CA ALA A 78 -2.09 6.87 9.61
C ALA A 78 -1.05 7.58 10.49
N ASN A 79 -0.86 8.88 10.30
CA ASN A 79 0.08 9.68 11.08
C ASN A 79 -0.27 9.68 12.57
N TYR A 80 -1.56 9.74 12.94
CA TYR A 80 -1.95 9.63 14.34
C TYR A 80 -1.60 8.26 14.94
N GLU A 81 -1.80 7.17 14.20
CA GLU A 81 -1.44 5.83 14.68
C GLU A 81 0.08 5.63 14.77
N VAL A 82 0.85 6.19 13.83
CA VAL A 82 2.33 6.23 13.91
C VAL A 82 2.79 7.00 15.14
N LEU A 83 2.25 8.20 15.40
CA LEU A 83 2.60 8.99 16.58
C LEU A 83 2.27 8.26 17.88
N LYS A 84 1.11 7.58 17.93
CA LYS A 84 0.70 6.75 19.06
C LYS A 84 1.67 5.58 19.28
N TYR A 85 2.06 4.86 18.24
CA TYR A 85 3.09 3.82 18.31
C TYR A 85 4.41 4.38 18.86
N ARG A 86 4.90 5.48 18.27
CA ARG A 86 6.17 6.09 18.66
C ARG A 86 6.18 6.60 20.09
N SER A 87 5.05 7.15 20.57
CA SER A 87 4.92 7.58 21.96
C SER A 87 5.10 6.44 22.96
N ARG A 88 4.67 5.21 22.62
CA ARG A 88 4.85 3.99 23.42
C ARG A 88 6.30 3.51 23.37
N GLN A 89 6.97 3.68 22.24
CA GLN A 89 8.36 3.29 22.01
C GLN A 89 9.40 4.33 22.46
N ARG A 90 8.99 5.50 22.99
CA ARG A 90 9.92 6.57 23.44
C ARG A 90 10.93 6.17 24.53
N ARG A 91 10.75 5.02 25.18
CA ARG A 91 11.73 4.47 26.13
C ARG A 91 12.91 3.79 25.43
N ASP A 92 12.79 3.51 24.14
CA ASP A 92 13.83 2.89 23.33
C ASP A 92 14.73 3.95 22.68
N ARG A 93 16.05 3.81 22.84
CA ARG A 93 17.05 4.86 22.57
C ARG A 93 17.45 5.02 21.10
N HIS A 94 16.83 4.25 20.19
CA HIS A 94 17.25 4.12 18.80
C HIS A 94 16.26 4.71 17.77
N LEU A 95 15.33 5.57 18.20
CA LEU A 95 14.40 6.21 17.28
C LEU A 95 14.99 7.49 16.68
N PHE A 96 14.71 7.73 15.40
CA PHE A 96 15.00 9.01 14.74
C PHE A 96 14.25 10.17 15.43
N SER A 97 14.72 11.41 15.21
CA SER A 97 14.02 12.58 15.76
C SER A 97 12.61 12.73 15.18
N ASP A 98 11.72 13.40 15.92
CA ASP A 98 10.37 13.69 15.44
C ASP A 98 10.40 14.59 14.19
N GLU A 99 11.37 15.50 14.10
CA GLU A 99 11.58 16.37 12.95
C GLU A 99 11.96 15.58 11.69
N PHE A 100 12.94 14.68 11.79
CA PHE A 100 13.36 13.85 10.67
C PHE A 100 12.20 13.04 10.10
N VAL A 101 11.41 12.40 10.98
CA VAL A 101 10.32 11.55 10.51
C VAL A 101 9.16 12.35 9.94
N ARG A 102 8.88 13.56 10.45
CA ARG A 102 7.92 14.47 9.78
C ARG A 102 8.36 14.82 8.37
N GLN A 103 9.65 15.06 8.17
CA GLN A 103 10.20 15.31 6.83
C GLN A 103 10.04 14.09 5.93
N VAL A 104 10.43 12.91 6.39
CA VAL A 104 10.26 11.65 5.64
C VAL A 104 8.79 11.37 5.32
N ALA A 105 7.87 11.69 6.24
CA ALA A 105 6.43 11.56 6.01
C ALA A 105 5.93 12.51 4.90
N SER A 106 6.40 13.76 4.88
CA SER A 106 6.09 14.73 3.82
C SER A 106 6.59 14.22 2.48
N ASP A 107 7.86 13.84 2.40
CA ASP A 107 8.50 13.34 1.18
C ASP A 107 7.77 12.10 0.64
N ALA A 108 7.35 11.20 1.54
CA ALA A 108 6.61 10.00 1.16
C ALA A 108 5.26 10.32 0.52
N ILE A 109 4.54 11.36 0.99
CA ILE A 109 3.28 11.80 0.37
C ILE A 109 3.54 12.44 -0.99
N GLU A 110 4.52 13.35 -1.06
CA GLU A 110 4.88 14.08 -2.28
C GLU A 110 5.27 13.14 -3.42
N GLN A 111 6.07 12.11 -3.12
CA GLN A 111 6.57 11.15 -4.11
C GLN A 111 5.60 10.00 -4.39
N ALA A 112 4.52 9.84 -3.61
CA ALA A 112 3.68 8.64 -3.65
C ALA A 112 3.04 8.39 -5.03
N GLU A 113 2.71 9.45 -5.77
CA GLU A 113 2.11 9.30 -7.10
C GLU A 113 3.14 8.89 -8.14
N GLU A 114 4.29 9.56 -8.18
CA GLU A 114 5.38 9.24 -9.09
C GLU A 114 5.88 7.80 -8.88
N LEU A 115 6.07 7.39 -7.63
CA LEU A 115 6.53 6.04 -7.30
C LEU A 115 5.51 4.97 -7.72
N GLU A 116 4.21 5.25 -7.60
CA GLU A 116 3.17 4.34 -8.06
C GLU A 116 3.13 4.24 -9.60
N GLN A 117 3.30 5.35 -10.32
CA GLN A 117 3.42 5.33 -11.78
C GLN A 117 4.67 4.55 -12.23
N ARG A 118 5.82 4.80 -11.59
CA ARG A 118 7.06 4.04 -11.84
C ARG A 118 6.85 2.54 -11.61
N ARG A 119 6.16 2.16 -10.53
CA ARG A 119 5.82 0.76 -10.23
C ARG A 119 4.95 0.13 -11.33
N GLN A 120 3.94 0.85 -11.81
CA GLN A 120 3.06 0.38 -12.88
C GLN A 120 3.83 0.20 -14.19
N HIS A 121 4.68 1.17 -14.57
CA HIS A 121 5.56 1.04 -15.73
C HIS A 121 6.53 -0.14 -15.60
N LEU A 122 7.13 -0.32 -14.42
CA LEU A 122 8.00 -1.46 -14.16
C LEU A 122 7.26 -2.80 -14.33
N ALA A 123 6.02 -2.91 -13.86
CA ALA A 123 5.22 -4.12 -14.05
C ALA A 123 5.00 -4.44 -15.55
N VAL A 124 4.76 -3.41 -16.37
CA VAL A 124 4.65 -3.55 -17.84
C VAL A 124 5.99 -3.93 -18.46
N CYS A 125 7.10 -3.36 -18.00
CA CYS A 125 8.43 -3.74 -18.50
C CYS A 125 8.76 -5.20 -18.17
N LEU A 126 8.50 -5.64 -16.93
CA LEU A 126 8.69 -7.02 -16.51
C LEU A 126 7.79 -7.98 -17.31
N SER A 127 6.58 -7.56 -17.70
CA SER A 127 5.68 -8.38 -18.51
C SER A 127 6.18 -8.58 -19.95
N LYS A 128 7.10 -7.74 -20.44
CA LYS A 128 7.72 -7.85 -21.78
C LYS A 128 8.94 -8.77 -21.81
N LEU A 129 9.50 -9.11 -20.64
CA LEU A 129 10.63 -10.04 -20.56
C LEU A 129 10.20 -11.47 -20.89
N ARG A 130 11.15 -12.25 -21.43
CA ARG A 130 11.02 -13.70 -21.56
C ARG A 130 10.81 -14.32 -20.19
N SER A 131 10.11 -15.46 -20.11
CA SER A 131 9.80 -16.15 -18.85
C SER A 131 11.05 -16.36 -17.99
N ASN A 132 12.12 -16.88 -18.59
CA ASN A 132 13.36 -17.21 -17.89
C ASN A 132 14.06 -15.97 -17.31
N ASP A 133 14.01 -14.83 -18.01
CA ASP A 133 14.63 -13.58 -17.55
C ASP A 133 13.79 -12.95 -16.42
N ARG A 134 12.45 -13.08 -16.49
CA ARG A 134 11.55 -12.64 -15.43
C ARG A 134 11.71 -13.46 -14.16
N GLU A 135 11.79 -14.79 -14.29
CA GLU A 135 12.03 -15.70 -13.16
C GLU A 135 13.36 -15.42 -12.49
N LEU A 136 14.42 -15.19 -13.28
CA LEU A 136 15.74 -14.82 -12.78
C LEU A 136 15.69 -13.56 -11.92
N ILE A 137 15.05 -12.49 -12.42
CA ILE A 137 14.87 -11.24 -11.68
C ILE A 137 14.05 -11.50 -10.41
N GLN A 138 12.97 -12.26 -10.50
CA GLN A 138 12.11 -12.53 -9.34
C GLN A 138 12.86 -13.29 -8.24
N GLN A 139 13.64 -14.31 -8.60
CA GLN A 139 14.49 -15.06 -7.68
C GLN A 139 15.55 -14.15 -7.04
N ARG A 140 16.25 -13.34 -7.86
CA ARG A 140 17.31 -12.43 -7.38
C ARG A 140 16.84 -11.44 -6.33
N TYR A 141 15.61 -10.96 -6.44
CA TYR A 141 15.00 -9.99 -5.53
C TYR A 141 14.06 -10.62 -4.50
N SER A 142 13.98 -11.96 -4.43
CA SER A 142 13.24 -12.67 -3.40
C SER A 142 13.97 -12.63 -2.05
N ALA A 143 13.21 -12.62 -0.96
CA ALA A 143 13.78 -12.55 0.37
C ALA A 143 14.63 -13.79 0.67
N GLY A 144 15.90 -13.58 1.04
CA GLY A 144 16.83 -14.65 1.45
C GLY A 144 17.72 -15.23 0.35
N GLU A 145 17.55 -14.85 -0.92
CA GLU A 145 18.42 -15.33 -2.00
C GLU A 145 19.60 -14.40 -2.28
N SER A 146 20.82 -14.97 -2.27
CA SER A 146 22.01 -14.25 -2.72
C SER A 146 22.26 -14.53 -4.20
N GLY A 147 22.86 -13.58 -4.92
CA GLY A 147 23.19 -13.76 -6.34
C GLY A 147 24.12 -14.94 -6.59
N LYS A 148 24.94 -15.28 -5.58
CA LYS A 148 25.77 -16.48 -5.58
C LYS A 148 24.92 -17.76 -5.52
N SER A 149 23.97 -17.83 -4.59
CA SER A 149 23.05 -18.97 -4.47
C SER A 149 22.22 -19.15 -5.73
N LEU A 150 21.79 -18.05 -6.35
CA LEU A 150 21.00 -18.09 -7.58
C LEU A 150 21.82 -18.59 -8.77
N ALA A 151 23.06 -18.11 -8.91
CA ALA A 151 24.00 -18.56 -9.93
C ALA A 151 24.30 -20.06 -9.84
N GLU A 152 24.48 -20.57 -8.62
CA GLU A 152 24.65 -22.01 -8.34
C GLU A 152 23.40 -22.82 -8.70
N LEU A 153 22.19 -22.30 -8.39
CA LEU A 153 20.92 -22.97 -8.68
C LEU A 153 20.66 -23.14 -10.19
N ILE A 154 20.94 -22.10 -10.99
CA ILE A 154 20.61 -22.09 -12.42
C ILE A 154 21.78 -22.49 -13.33
N GLY A 155 22.95 -22.79 -12.76
CA GLY A 155 24.15 -23.21 -13.49
C GLY A 155 24.76 -22.13 -14.38
N ARG A 156 24.65 -20.85 -13.99
CA ARG A 156 25.18 -19.70 -14.76
C ARG A 156 26.24 -18.95 -13.94
N PRO A 157 27.22 -18.31 -14.59
CA PRO A 157 28.23 -17.53 -13.88
C PRO A 157 27.59 -16.30 -13.22
N ILE A 158 28.10 -15.90 -12.06
CA ILE A 158 27.53 -14.81 -11.22
C ILE A 158 27.39 -13.46 -11.94
N ASN A 159 28.20 -13.21 -12.97
CA ASN A 159 28.12 -12.00 -13.80
C ASN A 159 26.93 -11.99 -14.77
N SER A 160 26.22 -13.10 -14.88
CA SER A 160 25.03 -13.27 -15.74
C SER A 160 23.73 -13.43 -14.95
N VAL A 161 23.77 -13.13 -13.63
CA VAL A 161 22.70 -13.32 -12.64
C VAL A 161 22.50 -12.09 -11.76
#